data_AF-A0A1H7RDI3-F1
#
_entry.id   AF-A0A1H7RDI3-F1
#
_cell.length_a   1.000
_cell.length_b   1.000
_cell.length_c   1.000
_cell.angle_alpha   90.00
_cell.angle_beta   90.00
_cell.angle_gamma   90.00
#
_symmetry.space_group_name_H-M   'P 1'
#
loop_
_entity.id
_entity.type
_entity.pdbx_description
1 polymer ?
#
loop_
_entity_poly.entity_id
_entity_poly.type
_entity_poly.pdbx_seq_one_letter_code
_entity_poly.pdbx_strand_id
1 'polypeptide(L)'
;MNTPFDDFKISRRGLLKAGSASAATAASGSLVAGPARTLAKPAVEQISTQSVSLEVNGKPVTLELDTRTTLLDALREHLKLTGTKKGCDHGQCGACTAIVDGRRINTCLSFAVMHEGSKVTTIEGLGQPGNLHPMQAAFVKHDGYQCGYCTPGQICSAVAVLEEVKQGVPSHVSGDLDKVAFSADEVRERMSGNICRCGAYSNIVEAITEVSGERA
;
A
#
# COMPACT_ATOMS: atom_id res chain seq x y z
N MET A 1 51.74 -12.92 -10.90
CA MET A 1 51.20 -13.25 -9.56
C MET A 1 49.92 -14.04 -9.79
N ASN A 2 49.99 -15.36 -9.67
CA ASN A 2 48.83 -16.26 -9.81
C ASN A 2 48.43 -16.72 -8.41
N THR A 3 47.18 -16.51 -8.01
CA THR A 3 46.64 -16.92 -6.71
C THR A 3 46.25 -18.41 -6.73
N PRO A 4 46.46 -19.16 -5.63
CA PRO A 4 46.42 -20.64 -5.64
C PRO A 4 45.01 -21.24 -5.44
N PHE A 5 43.93 -20.59 -5.87
CA PHE A 5 42.56 -21.00 -5.53
C PHE A 5 41.61 -21.25 -6.72
N ASP A 6 42.13 -21.51 -7.93
CA ASP A 6 41.29 -21.65 -9.13
C ASP A 6 40.78 -23.08 -9.44
N ASP A 7 40.97 -24.07 -8.54
CA ASP A 7 40.75 -25.49 -8.89
C ASP A 7 39.62 -26.23 -8.16
N PHE A 8 38.52 -25.56 -7.82
CA PHE A 8 37.29 -26.26 -7.38
C PHE A 8 36.02 -25.77 -8.07
N LYS A 9 35.76 -26.25 -9.29
CA LYS A 9 34.46 -26.12 -9.96
C LYS A 9 33.52 -27.27 -9.60
N ILE A 10 32.88 -27.20 -8.43
CA ILE A 10 31.72 -28.06 -8.14
C ILE A 10 30.46 -27.40 -8.69
N SER A 11 29.87 -27.98 -9.74
CA SER A 11 28.58 -27.51 -10.26
C SER A 11 27.42 -27.99 -9.37
N ARG A 12 26.33 -27.23 -9.30
CA ARG A 12 25.07 -27.63 -8.62
C ARG A 12 24.60 -29.04 -9.04
N ARG A 13 24.84 -29.43 -10.30
CA ARG A 13 24.48 -30.75 -10.83
C ARG A 13 25.38 -31.87 -10.31
N GLY A 14 26.65 -31.57 -9.99
CA GLY A 14 27.58 -32.52 -9.36
C GLY A 14 27.20 -32.82 -7.91
N LEU A 15 26.80 -31.78 -7.15
CA LEU A 15 26.36 -31.94 -5.77
C LEU A 15 25.09 -32.80 -5.65
N LEU A 16 24.12 -32.60 -6.54
CA LEU A 16 22.88 -33.40 -6.57
C LEU A 16 23.11 -34.87 -6.93
N LYS A 17 24.11 -35.18 -7.77
CA LYS A 17 24.47 -36.58 -8.10
C LYS A 17 25.25 -37.27 -6.98
N ALA A 18 26.06 -36.53 -6.22
CA ALA A 18 26.81 -37.08 -5.09
C ALA A 18 25.92 -37.34 -3.86
N GLY A 19 24.85 -36.56 -3.68
CA GLY A 19 23.92 -36.71 -2.54
C GLY A 19 23.05 -37.96 -2.55
N SER A 20 22.94 -38.67 -3.68
CA SER A 20 22.06 -39.85 -3.80
C SER A 20 22.66 -41.17 -3.31
N ALA A 21 23.87 -41.20 -2.77
CA ALA A 21 24.59 -42.45 -2.47
C ALA A 21 24.90 -42.71 -0.97
N SER A 22 24.25 -42.04 0.00
CA SER A 22 24.59 -42.24 1.43
C SER A 22 23.42 -42.41 2.40
N ALA A 23 22.24 -42.84 1.96
CA ALA A 23 21.10 -43.06 2.86
C ALA A 23 20.56 -44.50 2.82
N ALA A 24 21.45 -45.49 2.77
CA ALA A 24 21.08 -46.90 2.87
C ALA A 24 21.92 -47.60 3.93
N THR A 25 21.67 -47.31 5.21
CA THR A 25 21.89 -48.24 6.33
C THR A 25 21.35 -47.66 7.65
N ALA A 26 20.68 -48.55 8.41
CA ALA A 26 20.18 -48.41 9.79
C ALA A 26 18.82 -47.71 10.02
N ALA A 27 17.76 -48.53 10.12
CA ALA A 27 17.01 -48.69 11.38
C ALA A 27 15.91 -49.76 11.21
N SER A 28 16.23 -51.00 11.56
CA SER A 28 15.22 -52.00 11.93
C SER A 28 14.76 -51.71 13.36
N GLY A 29 13.96 -50.67 13.53
CA GLY A 29 13.28 -50.37 14.79
C GLY A 29 11.82 -50.83 14.70
N SER A 30 11.39 -51.70 15.61
CA SER A 30 9.98 -52.06 15.74
C SER A 30 9.14 -50.80 15.96
N LEU A 31 8.25 -50.52 15.01
CA LEU A 31 7.25 -49.45 15.14
C LEU A 31 6.22 -49.91 16.17
N VAL A 32 6.38 -49.49 17.42
CA VAL A 32 5.29 -49.53 18.39
C VAL A 32 4.28 -48.47 17.96
N ALA A 33 3.15 -48.90 17.43
CA ALA A 33 2.03 -48.02 17.13
C ALA A 33 1.50 -47.45 18.45
N GLY A 34 1.96 -46.25 18.82
CA GLY A 34 1.34 -45.46 19.87
C GLY A 34 -0.10 -45.10 19.48
N PRO A 35 -1.01 -44.92 20.45
CA PRO A 35 -2.39 -44.58 20.14
C PRO A 35 -2.42 -43.29 19.32
N ALA A 36 -3.18 -43.31 18.22
CA ALA A 36 -3.38 -42.14 17.38
C ALA A 36 -3.96 -41.03 18.26
N ARG A 37 -3.15 -40.02 18.59
CA ARG A 37 -3.65 -38.77 19.16
C ARG A 37 -4.60 -38.19 18.13
N THR A 38 -5.89 -38.23 18.43
CA THR A 38 -6.88 -37.43 17.72
C THR A 38 -6.48 -35.98 17.95
N LEU A 39 -5.84 -35.35 16.95
CA LEU A 39 -5.64 -33.92 16.98
C LEU A 39 -7.02 -33.31 17.04
N ALA A 40 -7.37 -32.69 18.17
CA ALA A 40 -8.60 -31.95 18.31
C ALA A 40 -8.69 -30.99 17.12
N LYS A 41 -9.81 -31.05 16.38
CA LYS A 41 -10.09 -30.11 15.30
C LYS A 41 -9.97 -28.72 15.92
N PRO A 42 -9.10 -27.82 15.41
CA PRO A 42 -8.95 -26.51 16.02
C PRO A 42 -10.34 -25.88 16.09
N ALA A 43 -10.72 -25.46 17.30
CA ALA A 43 -11.97 -24.75 17.51
C ALA A 43 -12.00 -23.57 16.53
N VAL A 44 -13.09 -23.42 15.78
CA VAL A 44 -13.28 -22.24 14.94
C VAL A 44 -13.34 -21.05 15.89
N GLU A 45 -12.28 -20.24 15.85
CA GLU A 45 -12.16 -19.05 16.68
C GLU A 45 -13.35 -18.12 16.39
N GLN A 46 -14.06 -17.72 17.45
CA GLN A 46 -15.21 -16.81 17.34
C GLN A 46 -14.75 -15.49 16.71
N ILE A 47 -15.44 -15.05 15.65
CA ILE A 47 -15.15 -13.77 15.02
C ILE A 47 -15.50 -12.66 16.00
N SER A 48 -14.50 -11.93 16.48
CA SER A 48 -14.70 -10.76 17.31
C SER A 48 -15.15 -9.59 16.45
N THR A 49 -16.38 -9.11 16.69
CA THR A 49 -16.94 -7.93 16.03
C THR A 49 -16.99 -6.73 16.98
N GLN A 50 -16.88 -5.52 16.43
CA GLN A 50 -16.96 -4.27 17.17
C GLN A 50 -17.73 -3.21 16.37
N SER A 51 -18.52 -2.39 17.08
CA SER A 51 -19.13 -1.18 16.55
C SER A 51 -18.06 -0.11 16.33
N VAL A 52 -17.99 0.45 15.12
CA VAL A 52 -17.04 1.50 14.74
C VAL A 52 -17.78 2.66 14.11
N SER A 53 -17.57 3.88 14.61
CA SER A 53 -18.10 5.11 14.03
C SER A 53 -17.02 5.92 13.30
N LEU A 54 -17.34 6.43 12.11
CA LEU A 54 -16.45 7.21 11.24
C LEU A 54 -17.20 8.41 10.64
N GLU A 55 -16.48 9.46 10.23
CA GLU A 55 -17.01 10.48 9.31
C GLU A 55 -16.36 10.27 7.94
N VAL A 56 -17.07 9.66 6.99
CA VAL A 56 -16.53 9.34 5.65
C VAL A 56 -17.09 10.31 4.62
N ASN A 57 -16.20 11.07 3.96
CA ASN A 57 -16.57 12.09 2.97
C ASN A 57 -17.63 13.08 3.50
N GLY A 58 -17.45 13.50 4.76
CA GLY A 58 -18.36 14.42 5.46
C GLY A 58 -19.67 13.80 5.97
N LYS A 59 -19.84 12.48 5.85
CA LYS A 59 -21.05 11.77 6.31
C LYS A 59 -20.73 10.86 7.50
N PRO A 60 -21.43 10.99 8.64
CA PRO A 60 -21.28 10.06 9.76
C PRO A 60 -21.79 8.68 9.37
N VAL A 61 -21.05 7.63 9.72
CA VAL A 61 -21.41 6.22 9.51
C VAL A 61 -21.04 5.41 10.76
N THR A 62 -21.83 4.39 11.06
CA THR A 62 -21.52 3.41 12.12
C THR A 62 -21.66 2.01 11.53
N LEU A 63 -20.68 1.14 11.79
CA LEU A 63 -20.57 -0.20 11.21
C LEU A 63 -20.27 -1.22 12.31
N GLU A 64 -20.93 -2.37 12.27
CA GLU A 64 -20.49 -3.56 13.03
C GLU A 64 -19.50 -4.35 12.16
N LEU A 65 -18.24 -4.41 12.59
CA LEU A 65 -17.14 -4.95 11.80
C LEU A 65 -16.39 -6.05 12.55
N ASP A 66 -15.92 -7.07 11.82
CA ASP A 66 -14.83 -7.92 12.30
C ASP A 66 -13.61 -7.04 12.65
N THR A 67 -13.01 -7.26 13.82
CA THR A 67 -11.85 -6.48 14.31
C THR A 67 -10.64 -6.52 13.37
N ARG A 68 -10.56 -7.52 12.48
CA ARG A 68 -9.50 -7.66 11.45
C ARG A 68 -9.79 -6.86 10.18
N THR A 69 -10.99 -6.32 10.02
CA THR A 69 -11.35 -5.54 8.83
C THR A 69 -10.45 -4.32 8.71
N THR A 70 -9.68 -4.25 7.62
CA THR A 70 -8.88 -3.08 7.29
C THR A 70 -9.79 -1.89 6.96
N LEU A 71 -9.29 -0.66 7.14
CA LEU A 71 -10.01 0.54 6.71
C LEU A 71 -10.30 0.47 5.20
N LEU A 72 -9.39 -0.13 4.41
CA LEU A 72 -9.60 -0.38 3.00
C LEU A 72 -10.85 -1.22 2.73
N ASP A 73 -11.00 -2.35 3.43
CA ASP A 73 -12.12 -3.26 3.22
C ASP A 73 -13.42 -2.70 3.82
N ALA A 74 -13.36 -1.95 4.92
CA ALA A 74 -14.51 -1.20 5.44
C ALA A 74 -15.05 -0.22 4.38
N LEU A 75 -14.18 0.57 3.75
CA LEU A 75 -14.57 1.51 2.70
C LEU A 75 -15.17 0.79 1.48
N ARG A 76 -14.49 -0.24 0.98
CA ARG A 76 -14.86 -0.89 -0.28
C ARG A 76 -16.02 -1.86 -0.14
N GLU A 77 -15.95 -2.75 0.84
CA GLU A 77 -16.81 -3.92 0.93
C GLU A 77 -18.01 -3.67 1.84
N HIS A 78 -17.89 -2.81 2.85
CA HIS A 78 -19.02 -2.45 3.72
C HIS A 78 -19.73 -1.18 3.25
N LEU A 79 -19.00 -0.10 2.95
CA LEU A 79 -19.57 1.18 2.52
C LEU A 79 -19.76 1.31 0.99
N LYS A 80 -19.26 0.35 0.21
CA LYS A 80 -19.35 0.33 -1.26
C LYS A 80 -18.69 1.53 -1.95
N LEU A 81 -17.76 2.20 -1.27
CA LEU A 81 -16.89 3.24 -1.81
C LEU A 81 -15.68 2.58 -2.47
N THR A 82 -15.86 2.14 -3.71
CA THR A 82 -14.89 1.31 -4.43
C THR A 82 -13.76 2.11 -5.09
N GLY A 83 -13.75 3.44 -4.96
CA GLY A 83 -12.72 4.33 -5.48
C GLY A 83 -11.34 4.03 -4.90
N THR A 84 -11.24 3.81 -3.59
CA THR A 84 -10.01 3.31 -2.96
C THR A 84 -9.72 1.87 -3.43
N LYS A 85 -8.49 1.59 -3.90
CA LYS A 85 -8.17 0.32 -4.58
C LYS A 85 -7.30 -0.61 -3.75
N LYS A 86 -7.52 -1.92 -3.90
CA LYS A 86 -6.64 -2.97 -3.37
C LYS A 86 -5.69 -3.43 -4.48
N GLY A 87 -4.44 -2.95 -4.45
CA GLY A 87 -3.42 -3.34 -5.43
C GLY A 87 -2.44 -4.41 -4.92
N CYS A 88 -2.17 -4.43 -3.62
CA CYS A 88 -1.19 -5.35 -3.01
C CYS A 88 -1.59 -5.88 -1.63
N ASP A 89 -2.42 -5.14 -0.87
CA ASP A 89 -2.78 -5.44 0.53
C ASP A 89 -1.61 -5.52 1.54
N HIS A 90 -0.44 -5.01 1.15
CA HIS A 90 0.78 -5.06 1.95
C HIS A 90 1.54 -3.71 1.98
N GLY A 91 0.87 -2.59 1.69
CA GLY A 91 1.46 -1.25 1.70
C GLY A 91 2.52 -0.96 0.63
N GLN A 92 2.63 -1.81 -0.39
CA GLN A 92 3.69 -1.73 -1.40
C GLN A 92 3.38 -0.78 -2.56
N CYS A 93 2.10 -0.49 -2.85
CA CYS A 93 1.71 0.20 -4.10
C CYS A 93 1.05 1.57 -3.94
N GLY A 94 0.54 1.94 -2.76
CA GLY A 94 -0.19 3.19 -2.55
C GLY A 94 -1.55 3.30 -3.26
N ALA A 95 -2.04 2.27 -3.95
CA ALA A 95 -3.35 2.34 -4.63
C ALA A 95 -4.53 2.48 -3.63
N CYS A 96 -4.31 2.13 -2.37
CA CYS A 96 -5.26 2.22 -1.28
C CYS A 96 -5.19 3.55 -0.49
N THR A 97 -4.44 4.54 -0.98
CA THR A 97 -4.28 5.80 -0.24
C THR A 97 -5.62 6.53 -0.08
N ALA A 98 -5.92 6.91 1.17
CA ALA A 98 -6.98 7.83 1.55
C ALA A 98 -6.41 8.84 2.56
N ILE A 99 -7.14 9.92 2.80
CA ILE A 99 -6.75 10.97 3.76
C ILE A 99 -7.55 10.75 5.04
N VAL A 100 -6.87 10.47 6.15
CA VAL A 100 -7.48 10.30 7.47
C VAL A 100 -6.98 11.41 8.38
N ASP A 101 -7.90 12.20 8.93
CA ASP A 101 -7.60 13.35 9.80
C ASP A 101 -6.54 14.29 9.19
N GLY A 102 -6.68 14.56 7.89
CA GLY A 102 -5.77 15.41 7.13
C GLY A 102 -4.48 14.73 6.65
N ARG A 103 -4.23 13.47 7.00
CA ARG A 103 -2.98 12.75 6.69
C ARG A 103 -3.23 11.61 5.70
N ARG A 104 -2.45 11.53 4.62
CA ARG A 104 -2.53 10.37 3.71
C ARG A 104 -1.97 9.11 4.38
N ILE A 105 -2.68 7.99 4.26
CA ILE A 105 -2.23 6.68 4.76
C ILE A 105 -2.55 5.55 3.79
N ASN A 106 -1.82 4.44 3.91
CA ASN A 106 -2.19 3.18 3.26
C ASN A 106 -3.29 2.47 4.08
N THR A 107 -4.53 2.52 3.60
CA THR A 107 -5.68 1.98 4.33
C THR A 107 -5.68 0.44 4.47
N CYS A 108 -4.90 -0.29 3.67
CA CYS A 108 -4.72 -1.75 3.84
C CYS A 108 -3.88 -2.13 5.08
N LEU A 109 -3.08 -1.20 5.61
CA LEU A 109 -2.22 -1.45 6.77
C LEU A 109 -2.78 -0.84 8.06
N SER A 110 -4.08 -0.60 8.11
CA SER A 110 -4.73 -0.02 9.28
C SER A 110 -6.12 -0.61 9.47
N PHE A 111 -6.45 -1.07 10.67
CA PHE A 111 -7.76 -1.66 10.96
C PHE A 111 -8.81 -0.57 11.17
N ALA A 112 -10.04 -0.81 10.71
CA ALA A 112 -11.13 0.16 10.84
C ALA A 112 -11.39 0.53 12.31
N VAL A 113 -11.30 -0.44 13.23
CA VAL A 113 -11.45 -0.24 14.68
C VAL A 113 -10.44 0.74 15.29
N MET A 114 -9.32 1.02 14.62
CA MET A 114 -8.32 1.98 15.10
C MET A 114 -8.73 3.45 14.84
N HIS A 115 -9.78 3.67 14.05
CA HIS A 115 -10.19 4.97 13.53
C HIS A 115 -11.50 5.47 14.12
N GLU A 116 -11.89 5.01 15.31
CA GLU A 116 -13.11 5.47 15.98
C GLU A 116 -13.17 7.01 16.03
N GLY A 117 -14.21 7.58 15.40
CA GLY A 117 -14.44 9.02 15.31
C GLY A 117 -13.59 9.77 14.28
N SER A 118 -12.68 9.10 13.56
CA SER A 118 -11.82 9.75 12.56
C SER A 118 -12.58 10.21 11.31
N LYS A 119 -12.03 11.25 10.68
CA LYS A 119 -12.52 11.78 9.40
C LYS A 119 -11.75 11.16 8.25
N VAL A 120 -12.45 10.47 7.36
CA VAL A 120 -11.86 9.78 6.20
C VAL A 120 -12.34 10.44 4.92
N THR A 121 -11.40 10.93 4.11
CA THR A 121 -11.67 11.43 2.76
C THR A 121 -11.09 10.45 1.74
N THR A 122 -11.96 9.91 0.88
CA THR A 122 -11.60 9.06 -0.26
C THR A 122 -11.62 9.86 -1.55
N ILE A 123 -11.28 9.24 -2.68
CA ILE A 123 -11.34 9.89 -3.99
C ILE A 123 -12.75 10.42 -4.31
N GLU A 124 -13.79 9.71 -3.87
CA GLU A 124 -15.18 10.11 -4.05
C GLU A 124 -15.54 11.38 -3.30
N GLY A 125 -14.85 11.67 -2.19
CA GLY A 125 -15.04 12.87 -1.38
C GLY A 125 -14.35 14.11 -1.94
N LEU A 126 -13.34 13.94 -2.80
CA LEU A 126 -12.64 15.06 -3.43
C LEU A 126 -13.47 15.69 -4.56
N GLY A 127 -14.16 14.86 -5.34
CA GLY A 127 -14.98 15.33 -6.46
C GLY A 127 -15.57 14.18 -7.26
N GLN A 128 -16.56 14.51 -8.07
CA GLN A 128 -17.33 13.58 -8.91
C GLN A 128 -17.41 14.11 -10.34
N PRO A 129 -17.70 13.29 -11.35
CA PRO A 129 -17.96 13.77 -12.71
C PRO A 129 -18.97 14.94 -12.69
N GLY A 130 -18.62 16.05 -13.35
CA GLY A 130 -19.40 17.30 -13.35
C GLY A 130 -19.04 18.29 -12.24
N ASN A 131 -18.33 17.87 -11.19
CA ASN A 131 -17.77 18.73 -10.14
C ASN A 131 -16.41 18.17 -9.70
N LEU A 132 -15.44 18.26 -10.60
CA LEU A 132 -14.09 17.72 -10.38
C LEU A 132 -13.31 18.62 -9.43
N HIS A 133 -12.56 17.98 -8.52
CA HIS A 133 -11.49 18.64 -7.79
C HIS A 133 -10.44 19.19 -8.77
N PRO A 134 -9.78 20.33 -8.51
CA PRO A 134 -8.71 20.85 -9.37
C PRO A 134 -7.64 19.81 -9.73
N MET A 135 -7.24 18.99 -8.76
CA MET A 135 -6.32 17.86 -8.99
C MET A 135 -6.88 16.79 -9.94
N GLN A 136 -8.18 16.46 -9.84
CA GLN A 136 -8.81 15.54 -10.78
C GLN A 136 -8.83 16.13 -12.20
N ALA A 137 -9.17 17.42 -12.33
CA ALA A 137 -9.17 18.11 -13.62
C ALA A 137 -7.76 18.18 -14.25
N ALA A 138 -6.73 18.45 -13.45
CA ALA A 138 -5.34 18.45 -13.91
C ALA A 138 -4.90 17.07 -14.40
N PHE A 139 -5.24 16.00 -13.67
CA PHE A 139 -4.95 14.62 -14.11
C PHE A 139 -5.62 14.28 -15.46
N VAL A 140 -6.83 14.79 -15.72
CA VAL A 140 -7.48 14.65 -17.04
C VAL A 140 -6.75 15.47 -18.11
N LYS A 141 -6.41 16.72 -17.81
CA LYS A 141 -5.75 17.64 -18.76
C LYS A 141 -4.39 17.12 -19.23
N HIS A 142 -3.60 16.57 -18.31
CA HIS A 142 -2.23 16.11 -18.57
C HIS A 142 -2.14 14.62 -18.91
N ASP A 143 -3.26 13.91 -19.02
CA ASP A 143 -3.25 12.45 -19.19
C ASP A 143 -2.42 11.75 -18.08
N GLY A 144 -2.64 12.18 -16.83
CA GLY A 144 -1.96 11.71 -15.62
C GLY A 144 -2.38 10.30 -15.18
N TYR A 145 -2.90 9.49 -16.10
CA TYR A 145 -3.34 8.12 -15.87
C TYR A 145 -3.45 7.36 -17.20
N GLN A 146 -3.60 6.03 -17.13
CA GLN A 146 -3.98 5.21 -18.29
C GLN A 146 -5.06 4.21 -17.87
N CYS A 147 -4.68 3.07 -17.27
CA CYS A 147 -5.66 2.08 -16.80
C CYS A 147 -6.57 2.57 -15.66
N GLY A 148 -6.21 3.71 -15.03
CA GLY A 148 -6.99 4.33 -13.96
C GLY A 148 -6.85 3.70 -12.58
N TYR A 149 -6.18 2.54 -12.44
CA TYR A 149 -6.19 1.78 -11.19
C TYR A 149 -5.42 2.46 -10.05
N CYS A 150 -4.26 3.05 -10.33
CA CYS A 150 -3.50 3.80 -9.31
C CYS A 150 -4.06 5.21 -9.07
N THR A 151 -4.87 5.74 -9.99
CA THR A 151 -5.27 7.15 -10.03
C THR A 151 -5.94 7.66 -8.75
N PRO A 152 -6.85 6.90 -8.09
CA PRO A 152 -7.41 7.32 -6.80
C PRO A 152 -6.34 7.58 -5.74
N GLY A 153 -5.40 6.64 -5.58
CA GLY A 153 -4.29 6.78 -4.63
C GLY A 153 -3.35 7.92 -5.01
N GLN A 154 -3.05 8.09 -6.30
CA GLN A 154 -2.23 9.20 -6.79
C GLN A 154 -2.85 10.56 -6.46
N ILE A 155 -4.15 10.74 -6.72
CA ILE A 155 -4.83 12.02 -6.48
C ILE A 155 -4.95 12.31 -4.98
N CYS A 156 -5.35 11.33 -4.15
CA CYS A 156 -5.39 11.50 -2.70
C CYS A 156 -4.01 11.84 -2.12
N SER A 157 -2.96 11.15 -2.59
CA SER A 157 -1.59 11.47 -2.18
C SER A 157 -1.17 12.86 -2.61
N ALA A 158 -1.41 13.25 -3.87
CA ALA A 158 -1.02 14.54 -4.41
C ALA A 158 -1.63 15.71 -3.62
N VAL A 159 -2.92 15.62 -3.27
CA VAL A 159 -3.60 16.63 -2.44
C VAL A 159 -2.93 16.74 -1.07
N ALA A 160 -2.66 15.62 -0.41
CA ALA A 160 -2.00 15.62 0.90
C ALA A 160 -0.53 16.08 0.82
N VAL A 161 0.20 15.76 -0.26
CA VAL A 161 1.58 16.21 -0.49
C VAL A 161 1.67 17.74 -0.59
N LEU A 162 0.75 18.36 -1.32
CA LEU A 162 0.74 19.83 -1.42
C LEU A 162 0.50 20.48 -0.04
N GLU A 163 -0.27 19.84 0.82
CA GLU A 163 -0.46 20.28 2.20
C GLU A 163 0.77 20.03 3.08
N GLU A 164 1.41 18.86 2.97
CA GLU A 164 2.69 18.54 3.65
C GLU A 164 3.77 19.59 3.31
N VAL A 165 3.87 20.00 2.04
CA VAL A 165 4.82 21.04 1.60
C VAL A 165 4.47 22.40 2.21
N LYS A 166 3.19 22.80 2.20
CA LYS A 166 2.75 24.05 2.85
C LYS A 166 3.04 24.09 4.34
N GLN A 167 2.98 22.94 5.00
CA GLN A 167 3.30 22.78 6.42
C GLN A 167 4.82 22.74 6.69
N GLY A 168 5.65 22.78 5.65
CA GLY A 168 7.10 22.74 5.79
C GLY A 168 7.65 21.37 6.20
N VAL A 169 6.93 20.27 5.93
CA VAL A 169 7.41 18.92 6.23
C VAL A 169 8.52 18.54 5.24
N PRO A 170 9.77 18.28 5.65
CA PRO A 170 10.85 17.95 4.72
C PRO A 170 10.67 16.56 4.12
N SER A 171 11.34 16.31 2.99
CA SER A 171 11.48 15.00 2.35
C SER A 171 12.94 14.60 2.25
N HIS A 172 13.21 13.43 1.66
CA HIS A 172 14.58 12.96 1.44
C HIS A 172 15.41 13.89 0.54
N VAL A 173 14.76 14.64 -0.35
CA VAL A 173 15.44 15.52 -1.32
C VAL A 173 15.45 16.99 -0.91
N SER A 174 14.96 17.32 0.29
CA SER A 174 15.00 18.69 0.80
C SER A 174 16.44 19.12 1.09
N GLY A 175 16.90 20.15 0.38
CA GLY A 175 18.26 20.69 0.54
C GLY A 175 18.47 21.48 1.84
N ASP A 176 17.40 22.06 2.38
CA ASP A 176 17.37 22.78 3.66
C ASP A 176 16.16 22.28 4.47
N LEU A 177 16.42 21.73 5.66
CA LEU A 177 15.38 21.15 6.52
C LEU A 177 14.49 22.20 7.18
N ASP A 178 14.95 23.46 7.25
CA ASP A 178 14.19 24.57 7.82
C ASP A 178 13.38 25.34 6.74
N LYS A 179 13.65 25.09 5.45
CA LYS A 179 13.03 25.78 4.31
C LYS A 179 12.69 24.82 3.19
N VAL A 180 11.58 24.11 3.36
CA VAL A 180 11.03 23.24 2.32
C VAL A 180 10.44 24.09 1.19
N ALA A 181 11.00 23.95 -0.01
CA ALA A 181 10.48 24.55 -1.23
C ALA A 181 9.81 23.49 -2.09
N PHE A 182 8.78 23.86 -2.86
CA PHE A 182 8.22 22.97 -3.86
C PHE A 182 9.19 22.85 -5.06
N SER A 183 9.25 21.66 -5.64
CA SER A 183 9.97 21.40 -6.88
C SER A 183 9.48 20.08 -7.50
N ALA A 184 9.79 19.85 -8.77
CA ALA A 184 9.48 18.57 -9.42
C ALA A 184 10.15 17.37 -8.71
N ASP A 185 11.35 17.55 -8.15
CA ASP A 185 12.05 16.47 -7.42
C ASP A 185 11.40 16.19 -6.06
N GLU A 186 10.92 17.22 -5.36
CA GLU A 186 10.10 17.06 -4.15
C GLU A 186 8.79 16.33 -4.45
N VAL A 187 8.12 16.64 -5.55
CA VAL A 187 6.92 15.91 -5.98
C VAL A 187 7.26 14.44 -6.25
N ARG A 188 8.32 14.16 -7.02
CA ARG A 188 8.73 12.78 -7.34
C ARG A 188 9.01 12.00 -6.07
N GLU A 189 9.84 12.53 -5.17
CA GLU A 189 10.19 11.87 -3.92
C GLU A 189 8.95 11.57 -3.09
N ARG A 190 8.10 12.58 -2.84
CA ARG A 190 6.92 12.44 -1.99
C ARG A 190 5.83 11.55 -2.58
N MET A 191 5.80 11.41 -3.91
CA MET A 191 4.85 10.55 -4.62
C MET A 191 5.40 9.14 -4.87
N SER A 192 6.65 8.84 -4.52
CA SER A 192 7.29 7.53 -4.73
C SER A 192 6.55 6.37 -4.05
N GLY A 193 5.72 6.64 -3.04
CA GLY A 193 4.86 5.64 -2.40
C GLY A 193 3.64 5.20 -3.22
N ASN A 194 3.36 5.82 -4.37
CA ASN A 194 2.23 5.50 -5.24
C ASN A 194 2.74 4.97 -6.59
N ILE A 195 2.69 3.64 -6.75
CA ILE A 195 3.23 2.96 -7.94
C ILE A 195 2.21 3.01 -9.10
N CYS A 196 2.70 3.39 -10.28
CA CYS A 196 1.99 3.35 -11.56
C CYS A 196 2.70 2.41 -12.54
N ARG A 197 2.10 1.24 -12.81
CA ARG A 197 2.69 0.27 -13.75
C ARG A 197 2.58 0.69 -15.23
N CYS A 198 1.60 1.53 -15.55
CA CYS A 198 1.46 2.13 -16.88
C CYS A 198 2.58 3.16 -17.18
N GLY A 199 3.27 3.66 -16.15
CA GLY A 199 4.38 4.60 -16.33
C GLY A 199 3.95 6.05 -16.59
N ALA A 200 2.77 6.47 -16.13
CA ALA A 200 2.25 7.83 -16.32
C ALA A 200 2.93 8.90 -15.42
N TYR A 201 4.10 8.62 -14.85
CA TYR A 201 4.70 9.44 -13.79
C TYR A 201 5.02 10.87 -14.24
N SER A 202 5.55 11.08 -15.44
CA SER A 202 5.87 12.42 -15.95
C SER A 202 4.62 13.31 -15.99
N ASN A 203 3.54 12.78 -16.57
CA ASN A 203 2.24 13.44 -16.66
C ASN A 203 1.59 13.69 -15.29
N ILE A 204 1.78 12.75 -14.34
CA ILE A 204 1.33 12.93 -12.95
C ILE A 204 2.07 14.11 -12.31
N VAL A 205 3.39 14.22 -12.48
CA VAL A 205 4.17 15.36 -11.95
C VAL A 205 3.70 16.67 -12.59
N GLU A 206 3.48 16.71 -13.90
CA GLU A 206 2.95 17.90 -14.60
C GLU A 206 1.59 18.34 -14.05
N ALA A 207 0.68 17.38 -13.80
CA ALA A 207 -0.63 17.67 -13.21
C ALA A 207 -0.51 18.25 -11.79
N ILE A 208 0.37 17.72 -10.96
CA ILE A 208 0.57 18.19 -9.58
C ILE A 208 1.18 19.60 -9.58
N THR A 209 2.17 19.84 -10.44
CA THR A 209 2.82 21.14 -10.57
C THR A 209 1.87 22.22 -11.07
N GLU A 210 0.95 21.92 -12.00
CA GLU A 210 -0.08 22.89 -12.39
C GLU A 210 -0.94 23.32 -11.21
N VAL A 211 -1.33 22.37 -10.35
CA VAL A 211 -2.21 22.65 -9.21
C VAL A 211 -1.48 23.35 -8.07
N SER A 212 -0.17 23.16 -7.91
CA SER A 212 0.62 23.91 -6.92
C SER A 212 0.73 25.40 -7.28
N GLY A 213 0.50 25.76 -8.55
CA GLY A 213 0.65 27.12 -9.07
C GLY A 213 2.09 27.48 -9.42
N GLU A 214 3.01 26.52 -9.34
CA GLU A 214 4.40 26.70 -9.75
C GLU A 214 4.60 26.29 -11.22
N ARG A 215 5.62 26.85 -11.89
CA ARG A 215 5.99 26.40 -13.24
C ARG A 215 6.88 25.17 -13.12
N ALA A 216 6.60 24.14 -13.94
CA ALA A 216 7.41 22.93 -14.05
C ALA A 216 8.84 23.21 -14.53
#